data_AF-A0A535MGK6-F1
#
_entry.id   AF-A0A535MGK6-F1
#
_cell.length_a   1.000
_cell.length_b   1.000
_cell.length_c   1.000
_cell.angle_alpha   90.00
_cell.angle_beta   90.00
_cell.angle_gamma   90.00
#
_symmetry.space_group_name_H-M   'P 1'
#
loop_
_entity.id
_entity.type
_entity.pdbx_description
1 polymer ?
#
loop_
_entity_poly.entity_id
_entity_poly.type
_entity_poly.pdbx_seq_one_letter_code
_entity_poly.pdbx_strand_id
1 'polypeptide(L)'
;MARPPLRRSTTTVALIAVLISVVVWAPIGTVRYRVATAPFPSDVILLARLEGVLAGQVNIDGTACFWLGDQQHRGMALSWPWGYSARASPVAPALGWTPLASISGLAVYDETGRRVARIGQRVAMAGGLEPEGVRSIVGCSGFPGYWGVGKVVSAA
;
A
#
# COMPACT_ATOMS: atom_id res chain seq x y z
N MET A 1 59.71 -35.61 32.70
CA MET A 1 59.31 -34.41 31.94
C MET A 1 57.81 -34.46 31.70
N ALA A 2 57.03 -33.66 32.43
CA ALA A 2 55.57 -33.59 32.30
C ALA A 2 55.20 -32.26 31.61
N ARG A 3 54.35 -32.32 30.57
CA ARG A 3 53.83 -31.12 29.87
C ARG A 3 52.65 -30.52 30.65
N PRO A 4 52.55 -29.18 30.79
CA PRO A 4 51.43 -28.56 31.46
C PRO A 4 50.18 -28.48 30.54
N PRO A 5 48.96 -28.51 31.09
CA PRO A 5 47.74 -28.37 30.30
C PRO A 5 47.48 -26.90 29.94
N LEU A 6 47.15 -26.67 28.66
CA LEU A 6 46.70 -25.38 28.13
C LEU A 6 45.35 -24.98 28.74
N ARG A 7 45.36 -23.88 29.50
CA ARG A 7 44.19 -23.21 30.06
C ARG A 7 43.46 -22.47 28.93
N ARG A 8 42.33 -23.01 28.44
CA ARG A 8 41.49 -22.35 27.43
C ARG A 8 40.77 -21.17 28.08
N SER A 9 41.12 -19.96 27.65
CA SER A 9 40.50 -18.69 28.07
C SER A 9 39.11 -18.57 27.44
N THR A 10 38.05 -18.64 28.25
CA THR A 10 36.63 -18.62 27.84
C THR A 10 36.04 -17.22 27.72
N THR A 11 36.82 -16.16 27.95
CA THR A 11 36.31 -14.80 28.14
C THR A 11 35.99 -14.04 26.85
N THR A 12 36.45 -14.49 25.69
CA THR A 12 36.37 -13.70 24.44
C THR A 12 35.05 -13.84 23.67
N VAL A 13 34.25 -14.88 23.95
CA VAL A 13 33.04 -15.20 23.16
C VAL A 13 31.83 -14.35 23.57
N ALA A 14 31.78 -13.87 24.81
CA ALA A 14 30.60 -13.18 25.35
C ALA A 14 30.41 -11.73 24.83
N LEU A 15 31.47 -11.06 24.38
CA LEU A 15 31.41 -9.66 23.95
C LEU A 15 30.86 -9.45 22.52
N ILE A 16 30.92 -10.47 21.66
CA ILE A 16 30.44 -10.38 20.28
C ILE A 16 28.91 -10.53 20.21
N ALA A 17 28.30 -11.28 21.12
CA ALA A 17 26.86 -11.50 21.13
C ALA A 17 26.05 -10.25 21.54
N VAL A 18 26.63 -9.35 22.34
CA VAL A 18 25.94 -8.15 22.84
C VAL A 18 25.94 -7.01 21.82
N LEU A 19 26.97 -6.91 20.97
CA LEU A 19 27.08 -5.84 19.96
C LEU A 19 26.13 -6.00 18.75
N ILE A 20 25.53 -7.19 18.55
CA ILE A 20 24.58 -7.44 17.45
C ILE A 20 23.13 -7.14 17.86
N SER A 21 22.83 -6.96 19.16
CA SER A 21 21.46 -6.78 19.66
C SER A 21 20.91 -5.34 19.57
N VAL A 22 21.70 -4.37 19.08
CA VAL A 22 21.29 -2.95 18.95
C VAL A 22 21.14 -2.58 17.46
N VAL A 23 20.51 -3.46 16.68
CA VAL A 23 20.03 -3.07 15.34
C VAL A 23 18.58 -2.61 15.47
N VAL A 24 18.46 -1.36 15.88
CA VAL A 24 17.53 -0.35 15.36
C VAL A 24 16.10 -0.86 15.09
N TRP A 25 15.29 -0.88 16.14
CA TRP A 25 13.83 -0.73 16.02
C TRP A 25 13.52 0.74 15.74
N ALA A 26 13.89 1.26 14.57
CA ALA A 26 13.33 2.53 14.12
C ALA A 26 11.88 2.25 13.72
N PRO A 27 10.88 2.94 14.30
CA PRO A 27 9.51 2.83 13.84
C PRO A 27 9.48 3.37 12.41
N ILE A 28 9.35 2.46 11.44
CA ILE A 28 9.25 2.86 10.06
C ILE A 28 7.90 3.56 9.89
N GLY A 29 7.97 4.88 9.70
CA GLY A 29 6.80 5.75 9.60
C GLY A 29 5.90 5.34 8.43
N THR A 30 4.60 5.47 8.62
CA THR A 30 3.62 5.29 7.53
C THR A 30 3.71 6.49 6.59
N VAL A 31 3.96 6.24 5.30
CA VAL A 31 4.02 7.28 4.26
C VAL A 31 2.62 7.52 3.70
N ARG A 32 2.22 8.79 3.58
CA ARG A 32 0.93 9.19 2.98
C ARG A 32 1.12 9.58 1.52
N TYR A 33 0.18 9.17 0.67
CA TYR A 33 0.16 9.46 -0.76
C TYR A 33 -1.16 10.14 -1.14
N ARG A 34 -1.10 11.03 -2.13
CA ARG A 34 -2.29 11.64 -2.71
C ARG A 34 -2.99 10.64 -3.64
N VAL A 35 -4.30 10.53 -3.54
CA VAL A 35 -5.13 9.73 -4.47
C VAL A 35 -6.14 10.62 -5.15
N ALA A 36 -6.59 10.21 -6.34
CA ALA A 36 -7.77 10.81 -6.96
C ALA A 36 -8.95 10.71 -6.00
N THR A 37 -9.48 11.87 -5.61
CA THR A 37 -10.69 12.00 -4.78
C THR A 37 -11.65 12.97 -5.46
N ALA A 38 -12.95 12.79 -5.22
CA ALA A 38 -13.95 13.81 -5.55
C ALA A 38 -13.55 15.15 -4.86
N PRO A 39 -13.73 16.32 -5.49
CA PRO A 39 -13.27 17.61 -4.95
C PRO A 39 -14.13 18.19 -3.81
N PHE A 40 -15.30 17.63 -3.57
CA PHE A 40 -16.21 18.01 -2.49
C PHE A 40 -17.06 16.79 -2.07
N PRO A 41 -17.55 16.76 -0.82
CA PRO A 41 -18.49 15.72 -0.38
C PRO A 41 -19.76 15.79 -1.22
N SER A 42 -20.33 14.63 -1.55
CA SER A 42 -21.51 14.51 -2.38
C SER A 42 -22.29 13.25 -2.01
N ASP A 43 -23.61 13.35 -1.98
CA ASP A 43 -24.54 12.24 -1.72
C ASP A 43 -24.86 11.43 -2.99
N VAL A 44 -24.13 11.63 -4.10
CA VAL A 44 -24.41 10.92 -5.36
C VAL A 44 -24.22 9.42 -5.17
N ILE A 45 -25.34 8.70 -5.16
CA ILE A 45 -25.40 7.25 -5.09
C ILE A 45 -25.21 6.71 -6.50
N LEU A 46 -23.98 6.36 -6.83
CA LEU A 46 -23.72 5.56 -8.00
C LEU A 46 -24.09 4.09 -7.66
N LEU A 47 -25.10 3.57 -8.37
CA LEU A 47 -25.83 2.34 -8.03
C LEU A 47 -25.20 1.05 -8.59
N ALA A 48 -24.05 1.16 -9.25
CA ALA A 48 -23.41 0.01 -9.88
C ALA A 48 -22.39 -0.65 -8.93
N ARG A 49 -22.15 -1.94 -9.14
CA ARG A 49 -21.21 -2.74 -8.35
C ARG A 49 -20.03 -3.13 -9.23
N LEU A 50 -18.82 -2.86 -8.75
CA LEU A 50 -17.57 -3.31 -9.37
C LEU A 50 -16.82 -4.20 -8.38
N GLU A 51 -16.32 -5.34 -8.85
CA GLU A 51 -15.58 -6.29 -8.04
C GLU A 51 -14.26 -6.69 -8.70
N GLY A 52 -13.27 -7.01 -7.87
CA GLY A 52 -11.99 -7.52 -8.34
C GLY A 52 -10.94 -7.60 -7.25
N VAL A 53 -9.72 -7.95 -7.64
CA VAL A 53 -8.55 -7.82 -6.77
C VAL A 53 -8.03 -6.39 -6.90
N LEU A 54 -7.94 -5.68 -5.77
CA LEU A 54 -7.43 -4.31 -5.76
C LEU A 54 -5.94 -4.32 -6.12
N ALA A 55 -5.61 -3.68 -7.23
CA ALA A 55 -4.25 -3.39 -7.60
C ALA A 55 -3.95 -1.91 -7.33
N GLY A 56 -2.66 -1.57 -7.32
CA GLY A 56 -2.25 -0.19 -7.10
C GLY A 56 -0.75 -0.02 -7.20
N GLN A 57 -0.34 1.24 -7.31
CA GLN A 57 1.06 1.64 -7.34
C GLN A 57 1.21 3.00 -6.69
N VAL A 58 2.41 3.28 -6.18
CA VAL A 58 2.81 4.66 -5.86
C VAL A 58 3.58 5.22 -7.04
N ASN A 59 3.43 6.51 -7.27
CA ASN A 59 4.18 7.24 -8.26
C ASN A 59 5.27 8.06 -7.58
N ILE A 60 6.30 8.41 -8.34
CA ILE A 60 7.44 9.20 -7.84
C ILE A 60 7.05 10.62 -7.41
N ASP A 61 5.94 11.14 -7.94
CA ASP A 61 5.38 12.46 -7.62
C ASP A 61 4.60 12.51 -6.29
N GLY A 62 4.57 11.41 -5.53
CA GLY A 62 3.85 11.32 -4.27
C GLY A 62 2.35 11.05 -4.41
N THR A 63 1.88 10.73 -5.63
CA THR A 63 0.53 10.21 -5.85
C THR A 63 0.51 8.68 -5.77
N ALA A 64 -0.69 8.11 -5.62
CA ALA A 64 -0.93 6.68 -5.72
C ALA A 64 -2.12 6.42 -6.65
N CYS A 65 -2.01 5.39 -7.46
CA CYS A 65 -3.09 4.91 -8.31
C CYS A 65 -3.63 3.58 -7.78
N PHE A 66 -4.95 3.41 -7.86
CA PHE A 66 -5.62 2.15 -7.57
C PHE A 66 -6.52 1.77 -8.73
N TRP A 67 -6.60 0.47 -9.01
CA TRP A 67 -7.45 -0.04 -10.08
C TRP A 67 -7.94 -1.46 -9.79
N LEU A 68 -8.96 -1.86 -10.54
CA LEU A 68 -9.42 -3.24 -10.63
C LEU A 68 -9.16 -3.78 -12.04
N GLY A 69 -8.78 -5.06 -12.14
CA GLY A 69 -8.43 -5.71 -13.40
C GLY A 69 -6.99 -5.47 -13.85
N ASP A 70 -6.69 -5.84 -15.09
CA ASP A 70 -5.39 -5.63 -15.72
C ASP A 70 -5.31 -4.25 -16.37
N GLN A 71 -4.35 -3.43 -15.94
CA GLN A 71 -4.16 -2.04 -16.37
C GLN A 71 -4.20 -1.86 -17.89
N GLN A 72 -3.58 -2.75 -18.67
CA GLN A 72 -3.36 -2.55 -20.10
C GLN A 72 -4.58 -2.86 -20.98
N HIS A 73 -5.51 -3.68 -20.51
CA HIS A 73 -6.58 -4.21 -21.36
C HIS A 73 -7.98 -4.05 -20.78
N ARG A 74 -8.14 -4.16 -19.47
CA ARG A 74 -9.46 -4.14 -18.79
C ARG A 74 -9.39 -3.46 -17.42
N GLY A 75 -8.44 -2.54 -17.27
CA GLY A 75 -8.17 -1.86 -16.01
C GLY A 75 -9.17 -0.76 -15.79
N MET A 76 -9.75 -0.71 -14.60
CA MET A 76 -10.64 0.35 -14.17
C MET A 76 -9.95 1.17 -13.08
N ALA A 77 -9.47 2.36 -13.41
CA ALA A 77 -8.86 3.26 -12.44
C ALA A 77 -9.90 3.83 -11.49
N LEU A 78 -9.55 3.94 -10.21
CA LEU A 78 -10.49 4.31 -9.16
C LEU A 78 -10.31 5.76 -8.71
N SER A 79 -11.39 6.53 -8.75
CA SER A 79 -11.52 7.84 -8.10
C SER A 79 -12.28 7.65 -6.79
N TRP A 80 -11.73 8.10 -5.67
CA TRP A 80 -12.27 7.85 -4.33
C TRP A 80 -13.23 8.95 -3.87
N PRO A 81 -14.09 8.69 -2.86
CA PRO A 81 -14.88 9.76 -2.25
C PRO A 81 -13.99 10.85 -1.64
N TRP A 82 -14.59 12.02 -1.39
CA TRP A 82 -13.96 13.08 -0.62
C TRP A 82 -13.44 12.55 0.74
N GLY A 83 -12.29 13.07 1.17
CA GLY A 83 -11.69 12.73 2.47
C GLY A 83 -10.90 11.42 2.51
N TYR A 84 -10.92 10.62 1.43
CA TYR A 84 -10.16 9.37 1.37
C TYR A 84 -8.66 9.64 1.11
N SER A 85 -7.81 8.76 1.65
CA SER A 85 -6.36 8.86 1.52
C SER A 85 -5.71 7.51 1.27
N ALA A 86 -4.55 7.52 0.62
CA ALA A 86 -3.70 6.34 0.53
C ALA A 86 -2.52 6.44 1.49
N ARG A 87 -2.20 5.30 2.08
CA ARG A 87 -1.02 5.18 2.95
C ARG A 87 -0.32 3.88 2.63
N ALA A 88 1.00 3.93 2.59
CA ALA A 88 1.81 2.73 2.60
C ALA A 88 2.56 2.64 3.91
N SER A 89 2.51 1.46 4.53
CA SER A 89 3.50 1.09 5.52
C SER A 89 4.68 0.48 4.76
N PRO A 90 5.88 1.05 4.83
CA PRO A 90 7.05 0.39 4.31
C PRO A 90 7.24 -0.90 5.11
N VAL A 91 7.39 -2.03 4.43
CA VAL A 91 7.72 -3.28 5.11
C VAL A 91 9.20 -3.19 5.46
N ALA A 92 9.51 -3.13 6.76
CA ALA A 92 10.89 -3.16 7.22
C ALA A 92 11.57 -4.42 6.67
N PRO A 93 12.76 -4.31 6.05
CA PRO A 93 13.53 -5.49 5.74
C PRO A 93 14.01 -6.10 7.06
N ALA A 94 13.50 -7.29 7.42
CA ALA A 94 14.03 -8.05 8.56
C ALA A 94 15.51 -8.43 8.35
N LEU A 95 15.93 -8.50 7.09
CA LEU A 95 17.29 -8.66 6.61
C LEU A 95 17.34 -7.78 5.37
N GLY A 96 18.27 -6.83 5.29
CA GLY A 96 18.37 -5.85 4.21
C GLY A 96 18.17 -6.47 2.82
N TRP A 97 17.91 -5.63 1.81
CA TRP A 97 17.74 -6.02 0.40
C TRP A 97 16.33 -6.52 0.03
N THR A 98 15.35 -5.60 0.00
CA THR A 98 14.24 -5.69 -0.96
C THR A 98 14.26 -4.48 -1.88
N PRO A 99 14.01 -4.64 -3.18
CA PRO A 99 13.84 -3.51 -4.08
C PRO A 99 12.66 -2.66 -3.61
N LEU A 100 12.76 -1.34 -3.80
CA LEU A 100 11.75 -0.31 -3.50
C LEU A 100 10.35 -0.60 -4.09
N ALA A 101 10.24 -1.62 -4.94
CA ALA A 101 9.04 -2.08 -5.61
C ALA A 101 8.09 -2.94 -4.74
N SER A 102 8.50 -3.43 -3.56
CA SER A 102 7.60 -4.15 -2.65
C SER A 102 6.96 -3.22 -1.62
N ILE A 103 6.09 -2.33 -2.08
CA ILE A 103 5.18 -1.58 -1.22
C ILE A 103 3.96 -2.45 -0.92
N SER A 104 4.19 -3.58 -0.26
CA SER A 104 3.17 -4.57 0.14
C SER A 104 2.19 -4.04 1.21
N GLY A 105 2.25 -2.75 1.52
CA GLY A 105 1.43 -2.07 2.50
C GLY A 105 0.51 -0.99 1.95
N LEU A 106 0.50 -0.70 0.64
CA LEU A 106 -0.35 0.36 0.09
C LEU A 106 -1.83 0.01 0.29
N ALA A 107 -2.52 0.90 1.00
CA ALA A 107 -3.89 0.73 1.45
C ALA A 107 -4.63 2.06 1.43
N VAL A 108 -5.95 1.96 1.35
CA VAL A 108 -6.87 3.10 1.31
C VAL A 108 -7.54 3.25 2.66
N TYR A 109 -7.67 4.49 3.09
CA TYR A 109 -8.24 4.88 4.37
C TYR A 109 -9.35 5.90 4.13
N ASP A 110 -10.46 5.76 4.86
CA ASP A 110 -11.54 6.75 4.86
C ASP A 110 -11.14 8.01 5.65
N GLU A 111 -12.02 9.00 5.68
CA GLU A 111 -11.81 10.28 6.36
C GLU A 111 -11.56 10.14 7.88
N THR A 112 -12.08 9.08 8.51
CA THR A 112 -11.86 8.76 9.92
C THR A 112 -10.48 8.14 10.17
N GLY A 113 -9.74 7.83 9.10
CA GLY A 113 -8.47 7.15 9.15
C GLY A 113 -8.57 5.64 9.32
N ARG A 114 -9.75 5.05 9.10
CA ARG A 114 -9.94 3.60 9.11
C ARG A 114 -9.58 3.02 7.74
N ARG A 115 -8.83 1.91 7.75
CA ARG A 115 -8.46 1.21 6.50
C ARG A 115 -9.69 0.54 5.89
N VAL A 116 -9.99 0.86 4.64
CA VAL A 116 -11.14 0.31 3.89
C VAL A 116 -10.74 -0.77 2.89
N ALA A 117 -9.52 -0.71 2.34
CA ALA A 117 -9.01 -1.70 1.40
C ALA A 117 -7.48 -1.72 1.38
N ARG A 118 -6.89 -2.83 0.92
CA ARG A 118 -5.45 -2.98 0.66
C ARG A 118 -5.23 -3.64 -0.70
N ILE A 119 -4.11 -3.32 -1.36
CA ILE A 119 -3.69 -4.03 -2.57
C ILE A 119 -3.61 -5.54 -2.32
N GLY A 120 -4.01 -6.34 -3.32
CA GLY A 120 -4.10 -7.80 -3.26
C GLY A 120 -5.38 -8.31 -2.60
N GLN A 121 -6.14 -7.45 -1.93
CA GLN A 121 -7.43 -7.82 -1.37
C GLN A 121 -8.48 -7.90 -2.47
N ARG A 122 -9.30 -8.96 -2.45
CA ARG A 122 -10.55 -9.00 -3.22
C ARG A 122 -11.55 -8.03 -2.58
N VAL A 123 -12.05 -7.09 -3.36
CA VAL A 123 -12.95 -6.02 -2.90
C VAL A 123 -14.15 -5.92 -3.82
N ALA A 124 -15.25 -5.44 -3.26
CA ALA A 124 -16.39 -4.98 -4.00
C ALA A 124 -16.61 -3.50 -3.69
N MET A 125 -17.05 -2.73 -4.67
CA MET A 125 -17.28 -1.30 -4.52
C MET A 125 -18.61 -0.94 -5.14
N ALA A 126 -19.43 -0.20 -4.39
CA ALA A 126 -20.52 0.57 -4.94
C ALA A 126 -19.94 1.84 -5.57
N GLY A 127 -20.45 2.22 -6.72
CA GLY A 127 -19.89 3.30 -7.52
C GLY A 127 -20.50 3.36 -8.90
N GLY A 128 -19.82 4.03 -9.82
CA GLY A 128 -20.30 4.20 -11.18
C GLY A 128 -19.17 4.55 -12.13
N LEU A 129 -19.41 4.27 -13.41
CA LEU A 129 -18.50 4.62 -14.46
C LEU A 129 -18.45 6.14 -14.61
N GLU A 130 -17.25 6.70 -14.67
CA GLU A 130 -17.08 8.12 -14.97
C GLU A 130 -17.50 8.40 -16.43
N PRO A 131 -17.97 9.62 -16.74
CA PRO A 131 -18.33 10.00 -18.10
C PRO A 131 -17.16 9.85 -19.07
N GLU A 132 -17.44 9.60 -20.36
CA GLU A 132 -16.43 9.41 -21.42
C GLU A 132 -15.45 10.59 -21.59
N GLY A 133 -15.80 11.78 -21.08
CA GLY A 133 -14.93 12.94 -21.04
C GLY A 133 -13.76 12.80 -20.05
N VAL A 134 -13.86 11.93 -19.05
CA VAL A 134 -12.80 11.65 -18.07
C VAL A 134 -11.82 10.65 -18.69
N ARG A 135 -10.61 11.15 -19.00
CA ARG A 135 -9.55 10.36 -19.66
C ARG A 135 -8.29 10.20 -18.81
N SER A 136 -8.28 10.74 -17.60
CA SER A 136 -7.19 10.64 -16.63
C SER A 136 -7.69 11.11 -15.26
N ILE A 137 -7.17 10.50 -14.19
CA ILE A 137 -7.34 10.97 -12.82
C ILE A 137 -5.96 11.08 -12.16
N VAL A 138 -5.85 11.88 -11.10
CA VAL A 138 -4.58 12.11 -10.41
C VAL A 138 -3.89 10.79 -10.06
N GLY A 139 -2.68 10.62 -10.57
CA GLY A 139 -1.85 9.43 -10.37
C GLY A 139 -2.17 8.24 -11.28
N CYS A 140 -3.28 8.21 -12.01
CA CYS A 140 -3.68 7.10 -12.88
C CYS A 140 -3.79 7.53 -14.35
N SER A 141 -2.83 7.10 -15.17
CA SER A 141 -2.83 7.30 -16.62
C SER A 141 -2.85 5.98 -17.39
N GLY A 142 -3.30 6.02 -18.64
CA GLY A 142 -3.27 4.87 -19.56
C GLY A 142 -4.32 3.80 -19.29
N PHE A 143 -5.38 4.12 -18.54
CA PHE A 143 -6.49 3.20 -18.28
C PHE A 143 -7.60 3.37 -19.31
N PRO A 144 -8.24 2.26 -19.74
CA PRO A 144 -9.37 2.31 -20.67
C PRO A 144 -10.67 2.81 -20.03
N GLY A 145 -10.76 2.83 -18.69
CA GLY A 145 -11.95 3.29 -17.98
C GLY A 145 -11.64 3.81 -16.57
N TYR A 146 -12.57 4.63 -16.07
CA TYR A 146 -12.50 5.26 -14.76
C TYR A 146 -13.80 5.03 -13.99
N TRP A 147 -13.66 4.77 -12.69
CA TRP A 147 -14.78 4.45 -11.81
C TRP A 147 -14.75 5.33 -10.57
N GLY A 148 -15.83 6.06 -10.35
CA GLY A 148 -16.09 6.79 -9.12
C GLY A 148 -16.54 5.81 -8.03
N VAL A 149 -15.70 5.58 -7.03
CA VAL A 149 -16.02 4.78 -5.85
C VAL A 149 -16.94 5.60 -4.96
N GLY A 150 -18.12 5.08 -4.66
CA GLY A 150 -19.02 5.63 -3.64
C GLY A 150 -18.77 5.00 -2.27
N LYS A 151 -18.69 3.66 -2.20
CA LYS A 151 -18.45 2.92 -0.95
C LYS A 151 -17.75 1.59 -1.21
N VAL A 152 -16.78 1.24 -0.36
CA VAL A 152 -16.23 -0.12 -0.32
C VAL A 152 -17.19 -1.03 0.45
N VAL A 153 -17.59 -2.14 -0.17
CA VAL A 153 -18.49 -3.15 0.40
C VAL A 153 -17.81 -4.52 0.40
N SER A 154 -18.31 -5.45 1.21
CA SER A 154 -17.77 -6.81 1.22
C SER A 154 -17.99 -7.50 -0.13
N ALA A 155 -16.94 -8.11 -0.67
CA ALA A 155 -17.08 -9.08 -1.76
C ALA A 155 -17.80 -10.31 -1.21
N ALA A 156 -18.78 -10.82 -1.95
CA ALA A 156 -19.53 -12.02 -1.60
C ALA A 156 -18.74 -13.29 -1.97
#